data_AF-A0A370H558-F1
#
_entry.id   AF-A0A370H558-F1
#
_cell.length_a   1.000
_cell.length_b   1.000
_cell.length_c   1.000
_cell.angle_alpha   90.00
_cell.angle_beta   90.00
_cell.angle_gamma   90.00
#
_symmetry.space_group_name_H-M   'P 1'
#
loop_
_entity.id
_entity.type
_entity.pdbx_description
1 polymer ?
#
loop_
_entity_poly.entity_id
_entity_poly.type
_entity_poly.pdbx_seq_one_letter_code
_entity_poly.pdbx_strand_id
1 'polypeptide(L)'
;MGESDWASAAGPFPPDWSQAVPDLLVGACTGLVIGVVLAYAQHRRDLGQRRRDTRRAWDRLQAPLRPLFDGRMQPEVGRWIDEERIRRILLLLEGQPIQEWARDLADPTLAALVRLERNLNRIAHITAVVDEQVVGAVRRLRPPHIPITRLNERHREAVQAVRAVLFGIPISHARILNDHGSPEQELADWARIVLADTEIARHIAEFTAVRTAVDRDVLAISTALADNDGLGL
;
A
#
# COMPACT_ATOMS: atom_id res chain seq x y z
N MET A 1 6.86 81.25 -73.88
CA MET A 1 5.73 80.31 -73.82
C MET A 1 6.30 78.92 -73.72
N GLY A 2 5.86 78.14 -72.72
CA GLY A 2 6.30 76.77 -72.46
C GLY A 2 6.59 76.56 -70.98
N GLU A 3 5.52 76.27 -70.23
CA GLU A 3 5.49 76.05 -68.79
C GLU A 3 6.34 74.87 -68.33
N SER A 4 6.84 75.00 -67.10
CA SER A 4 7.51 74.00 -66.29
C SER A 4 6.48 73.11 -65.58
N ASP A 5 6.40 71.83 -65.97
CA ASP A 5 5.69 70.79 -65.20
C ASP A 5 6.64 70.11 -64.20
N TRP A 6 6.65 70.63 -62.97
CA TRP A 6 7.18 69.95 -61.79
C TRP A 6 5.99 69.44 -60.96
N ALA A 7 5.29 68.43 -61.48
CA ALA A 7 4.28 67.72 -60.70
C ALA A 7 4.97 66.70 -59.77
N SER A 8 5.39 67.21 -58.62
CA SER A 8 5.41 66.59 -57.30
C SER A 8 4.86 65.15 -57.25
N ALA A 9 5.76 64.16 -57.31
CA ALA A 9 5.49 62.83 -56.81
C ALA A 9 5.41 62.92 -55.27
N ALA A 10 4.19 63.02 -54.75
CA ALA A 10 3.90 62.95 -53.33
C ALA A 10 4.50 61.67 -52.74
N GLY A 11 5.45 61.83 -51.81
CA GLY A 11 5.98 60.71 -51.04
C GLY A 11 4.87 60.02 -50.24
N PRO A 12 4.97 58.70 -50.01
CA PRO A 12 4.02 58.00 -49.18
C PRO A 12 4.07 58.59 -47.77
N PHE A 13 2.93 59.09 -47.28
CA PHE A 13 2.75 59.50 -45.89
C PHE A 13 3.28 58.38 -44.96
N PRO A 14 4.05 58.70 -43.91
CA PRO A 14 4.44 57.68 -42.93
C PRO A 14 3.17 57.10 -42.29
N PRO A 15 3.06 55.77 -42.09
CA PRO A 15 1.89 55.18 -41.46
C PRO A 15 1.68 55.77 -40.06
N ASP A 16 0.43 56.12 -39.73
CA ASP A 16 0.06 56.67 -38.42
C ASP A 16 0.21 55.59 -37.33
N TRP A 17 1.40 55.51 -36.73
CA TRP A 17 1.73 54.58 -35.65
C TRP A 17 0.91 54.80 -34.36
N SER A 18 0.24 55.96 -34.24
CA SER A 18 -0.56 56.31 -33.06
C SER A 18 -1.84 55.47 -32.92
N GLN A 19 -2.38 54.95 -34.03
CA GLN A 19 -3.55 54.07 -34.03
C GLN A 19 -3.16 52.58 -34.01
N ALA A 20 -2.00 52.23 -34.58
CA ALA A 20 -1.53 50.85 -34.63
C ALA A 20 -1.11 50.29 -33.26
N VAL A 21 -0.50 51.10 -32.39
CA VAL A 21 -0.01 50.64 -31.07
C VAL A 21 -1.17 50.28 -30.12
N PRO A 22 -2.23 51.11 -29.97
CA PRO A 22 -3.41 50.74 -29.17
C PRO A 22 -4.08 49.46 -29.66
N ASP A 23 -4.27 49.31 -30.97
CA ASP A 23 -4.93 48.12 -31.54
C ASP A 23 -4.10 46.84 -31.35
N LEU A 24 -2.77 46.94 -31.47
CA LEU A 24 -1.86 45.82 -31.16
C LEU A 24 -1.89 45.45 -29.68
N LEU A 25 -1.96 46.44 -28.77
CA LEU A 25 -2.09 46.19 -27.34
C LEU A 25 -3.43 45.51 -27.01
N VAL A 26 -4.54 45.97 -27.58
CA VAL A 26 -5.86 45.35 -27.39
C VAL A 26 -5.87 43.94 -27.96
N GLY A 27 -5.30 43.72 -29.15
CA GLY A 27 -5.16 42.39 -29.76
C GLY A 27 -4.33 41.45 -28.89
N ALA A 28 -3.19 41.90 -28.36
CA ALA A 28 -2.34 41.13 -27.47
C ALA A 28 -3.02 40.79 -26.13
N CYS A 29 -3.67 41.77 -25.50
CA CYS A 29 -4.42 41.56 -24.26
C CYS A 29 -5.58 40.60 -24.46
N THR A 30 -6.34 40.74 -25.56
CA THR A 30 -7.46 39.86 -25.88
C THR A 30 -6.98 38.44 -26.16
N GLY A 31 -5.91 38.30 -26.94
CA GLY A 31 -5.27 37.00 -27.19
C GLY A 31 -4.77 36.32 -25.91
N LEU A 32 -4.18 37.09 -24.99
CA LEU A 32 -3.71 36.59 -23.70
C LEU A 32 -4.86 36.14 -22.80
N VAL A 33 -5.93 36.93 -22.68
CA VAL A 33 -7.12 36.58 -21.89
C VAL A 33 -7.77 35.31 -22.43
N ILE A 34 -7.98 35.23 -23.75
CA ILE A 34 -8.55 34.04 -24.40
C ILE A 34 -7.63 32.83 -24.19
N GLY A 35 -6.32 33.00 -24.35
CA GLY A 35 -5.32 31.96 -24.11
C GLY A 35 -5.37 31.41 -22.68
N VAL A 36 -5.44 32.28 -21.68
CA VAL A 36 -5.56 31.89 -20.26
C VAL A 36 -6.89 31.17 -19.99
N VAL A 37 -8.00 31.69 -20.51
CA VAL A 37 -9.32 31.06 -20.32
C VAL A 37 -9.37 29.68 -20.96
N LEU A 38 -8.82 29.51 -22.17
CA LEU A 38 -8.74 28.22 -22.86
C LEU A 38 -7.82 27.25 -22.11
N ALA A 39 -6.64 27.69 -21.68
CA ALA A 39 -5.72 26.85 -20.91
C ALA A 39 -6.34 26.40 -19.58
N TYR A 40 -7.05 27.30 -18.88
CA TYR A 40 -7.76 26.97 -17.65
C TYR A 40 -8.92 25.98 -17.89
N ALA A 41 -9.70 26.18 -18.97
CA ALA A 41 -10.79 25.30 -19.34
C ALA A 41 -10.29 23.91 -19.76
N GLN A 42 -9.18 23.83 -20.51
CA GLN A 42 -8.51 22.58 -20.87
C GLN A 42 -7.99 21.87 -19.63
N HIS A 43 -7.28 22.57 -18.75
CA HIS A 43 -6.78 22.01 -17.50
C HIS A 43 -7.90 21.41 -16.63
N ARG A 44 -9.05 22.10 -16.51
CA ARG A 44 -10.22 21.55 -15.79
C ARG A 44 -10.80 20.31 -16.46
N ARG A 45 -10.85 20.27 -17.80
CA ARG A 45 -11.36 19.10 -18.54
C ARG A 45 -10.42 17.90 -18.37
N ASP A 46 -9.12 18.13 -18.46
CA ASP A 46 -8.10 17.08 -18.29
C ASP A 46 -8.17 16.49 -16.88
N LEU A 47 -8.33 17.31 -15.84
CA LEU A 47 -8.55 16.84 -14.47
C LEU A 47 -9.81 15.99 -14.34
N GLY A 48 -10.90 16.40 -15.00
CA GLY A 48 -12.17 15.67 -15.00
C GLY A 48 -12.08 14.32 -15.72
N GLN A 49 -11.39 14.26 -16.86
CA GLN A 49 -11.15 13.03 -17.61
C GLN A 49 -10.25 12.08 -16.83
N ARG A 50 -9.13 12.58 -16.30
CA ARG A 50 -8.22 11.81 -15.44
C ARG A 50 -8.95 11.18 -14.26
N ARG A 51 -9.77 11.95 -13.53
CA ARG A 51 -10.57 11.40 -12.42
C ARG A 51 -11.52 10.28 -12.86
N ARG A 52 -12.17 10.41 -14.02
CA ARG A 52 -13.07 9.36 -14.54
C ARG A 52 -12.31 8.12 -14.95
N ASP A 53 -11.17 8.27 -15.63
CA ASP A 53 -10.36 7.15 -16.06
C ASP A 53 -9.72 6.43 -14.86
N THR A 54 -9.24 7.19 -13.88
CA THR A 54 -8.80 6.69 -12.58
C THR A 54 -9.93 5.95 -11.86
N ARG A 55 -11.16 6.48 -11.87
CA ARG A 55 -12.31 5.78 -11.26
C ARG A 55 -12.61 4.46 -11.96
N ARG A 56 -12.64 4.44 -13.29
CA ARG A 56 -12.84 3.20 -14.07
C ARG A 56 -11.74 2.18 -13.83
N ALA A 57 -10.48 2.62 -13.73
CA ALA A 57 -9.35 1.74 -13.44
C ALA A 57 -9.48 1.15 -12.02
N TRP A 58 -9.85 1.99 -11.05
CA TRP A 58 -10.15 1.55 -9.69
C TRP A 58 -11.29 0.53 -9.63
N ASP A 59 -12.42 0.81 -10.28
CA ASP A 59 -13.58 -0.09 -10.31
C ASP A 59 -13.23 -1.47 -10.90
N ARG A 60 -12.35 -1.52 -11.92
CA ARG A 60 -11.85 -2.78 -12.48
C ARG A 60 -10.98 -3.57 -11.49
N LEU A 61 -10.22 -2.88 -10.65
CA LEU A 61 -9.35 -3.51 -9.66
C LEU A 61 -10.13 -4.01 -8.43
N GLN A 62 -11.28 -3.41 -8.12
CA GLN A 62 -12.11 -3.85 -6.98
C GLN A 62 -12.59 -5.30 -7.12
N ALA A 63 -13.06 -5.70 -8.32
CA ALA A 63 -13.61 -7.02 -8.56
C ALA A 63 -12.66 -8.18 -8.15
N PRO A 64 -11.40 -8.22 -8.60
CA PRO A 64 -10.45 -9.26 -8.17
C PRO A 64 -9.96 -9.10 -6.72
N LEU A 65 -10.00 -7.89 -6.14
CA LEU A 65 -9.58 -7.66 -4.75
C LEU A 65 -10.60 -8.16 -3.73
N ARG A 66 -11.90 -8.00 -4.00
CA ARG A 66 -13.00 -8.37 -3.09
C ARG A 66 -12.84 -9.72 -2.39
N PRO A 67 -12.65 -10.85 -3.10
CA PRO A 67 -12.56 -12.16 -2.44
C PRO A 67 -11.36 -12.30 -1.48
N LEU A 68 -10.35 -11.42 -1.59
CA LEU A 68 -9.19 -11.41 -0.68
C LEU A 68 -9.47 -10.66 0.63
N PHE A 69 -10.49 -9.80 0.63
CA PHE A 69 -10.99 -9.06 1.79
C PHE A 69 -12.27 -9.66 2.39
N ASP A 70 -12.75 -10.76 1.82
CA ASP A 70 -13.80 -11.57 2.41
C ASP A 70 -13.23 -12.38 3.59
N GLY A 71 -13.78 -12.10 4.78
CA GLY A 71 -13.40 -12.75 6.03
C GLY A 71 -12.12 -12.20 6.69
N ARG A 72 -11.92 -12.59 7.95
CA ARG A 72 -10.73 -12.22 8.73
C ARG A 72 -9.52 -13.06 8.32
N MET A 73 -8.33 -12.48 8.32
CA MET A 73 -7.08 -13.24 8.24
C MET A 73 -7.01 -14.18 9.45
N GLN A 74 -7.10 -15.49 9.21
CA GLN A 74 -7.01 -16.48 10.28
C GLN A 74 -5.54 -16.81 10.56
N PRO A 75 -5.11 -16.85 11.82
CA PRO A 75 -3.78 -17.34 12.15
C PRO A 75 -3.68 -18.84 11.84
N GLU A 76 -2.67 -19.24 11.07
CA GLU A 76 -2.33 -20.65 10.82
C GLU A 76 -1.12 -21.08 11.66
N VAL A 77 -1.13 -22.31 12.15
CA VAL A 77 0.00 -22.84 12.92
C VAL A 77 1.21 -23.00 12.02
N GLY A 78 2.33 -22.40 12.42
CA GLY A 78 3.56 -22.44 11.66
C GLY A 78 3.70 -21.34 10.62
N ARG A 79 2.70 -20.47 10.43
CA ARG A 79 2.84 -19.26 9.60
C ARG A 79 2.59 -18.01 10.44
N TRP A 80 3.41 -16.98 10.22
CA TRP A 80 3.26 -15.70 10.91
C TRP A 80 2.08 -14.89 10.35
N ILE A 81 1.78 -15.09 9.06
CA ILE A 81 0.80 -14.38 8.25
C ILE A 81 0.23 -15.32 7.17
N ASP A 82 -0.93 -14.98 6.60
CA ASP A 82 -1.47 -15.65 5.40
C ASP A 82 -0.65 -15.19 4.17
N GLU A 83 0.52 -15.80 3.98
CA GLU A 83 1.48 -15.44 2.93
C GLU A 83 0.88 -15.52 1.52
N GLU A 84 -0.03 -16.47 1.27
CA GLU A 84 -0.65 -16.66 -0.04
C GLU A 84 -1.66 -15.54 -0.33
N ARG A 85 -2.51 -15.19 0.64
CA ARG A 85 -3.41 -14.05 0.50
C ARG A 85 -2.62 -12.75 0.33
N ILE A 86 -1.57 -12.54 1.12
CA ILE A 86 -0.70 -11.35 1.00
C ILE A 86 -0.02 -11.29 -0.36
N ARG A 87 0.55 -12.40 -0.83
CA ARG A 87 1.15 -12.49 -2.16
C ARG A 87 0.13 -12.14 -3.25
N ARG A 88 -1.09 -12.67 -3.19
CA ARG A 88 -2.14 -12.36 -4.16
C ARG A 88 -2.53 -10.88 -4.14
N ILE A 89 -2.67 -10.28 -2.95
CA ILE A 89 -2.93 -8.84 -2.82
C ILE A 89 -1.81 -8.06 -3.50
N LEU A 90 -0.54 -8.31 -3.13
CA LEU A 90 0.61 -7.60 -3.69
C LEU A 90 0.72 -7.75 -5.21
N LEU A 91 0.47 -8.95 -5.76
CA LEU A 91 0.45 -9.20 -7.20
C LEU A 91 -0.64 -8.39 -7.93
N LEU A 92 -1.82 -8.24 -7.33
CA LEU A 92 -2.89 -7.42 -7.90
C LEU A 92 -2.58 -5.91 -7.84
N LEU A 93 -1.83 -5.49 -6.82
CA LEU A 93 -1.41 -4.09 -6.67
C LEU A 93 -0.17 -3.76 -7.52
N GLU A 94 0.57 -4.76 -7.97
CA GLU A 94 1.79 -4.57 -8.75
C GLU A 94 1.53 -3.78 -10.03
N GLY A 95 2.30 -2.72 -10.24
CA GLY A 95 2.17 -1.83 -11.40
C GLY A 95 0.94 -0.92 -11.38
N GLN A 96 0.09 -0.99 -10.35
CA GLN A 96 -1.06 -0.10 -10.21
C GLN A 96 -0.67 1.19 -9.49
N PRO A 97 -0.99 2.38 -10.03
CA PRO A 97 -0.63 3.66 -9.39
C PRO A 97 -1.63 4.02 -8.27
N ILE A 98 -1.82 3.11 -7.31
CA ILE A 98 -2.82 3.24 -6.22
C ILE A 98 -2.60 4.49 -5.35
N GLN A 99 -1.36 4.96 -5.22
CA GLN A 99 -1.04 6.19 -4.48
C GLN A 99 -1.43 7.46 -5.25
N GLU A 100 -1.43 7.43 -6.58
CA GLU A 100 -1.99 8.51 -7.42
C GLU A 100 -3.50 8.48 -7.37
N TRP A 101 -4.09 7.29 -7.50
CA TRP A 101 -5.54 7.12 -7.43
C TRP A 101 -6.12 7.58 -6.09
N ALA A 102 -5.46 7.27 -4.98
CA ALA A 102 -5.85 7.74 -3.65
C ALA A 102 -5.87 9.27 -3.55
N ARG A 103 -4.91 9.95 -4.20
CA ARG A 103 -4.83 11.42 -4.25
C ARG A 103 -5.92 12.02 -5.14
N ASP A 104 -6.18 11.40 -6.29
CA ASP A 104 -7.10 11.92 -7.29
C ASP A 104 -8.58 11.76 -6.90
N LEU A 105 -8.92 10.62 -6.30
CA LEU A 105 -10.30 10.25 -5.97
C LEU A 105 -10.70 10.58 -4.52
N ALA A 106 -9.73 10.76 -3.61
CA ALA A 106 -9.99 10.88 -2.18
C ALA A 106 -10.86 9.74 -1.59
N ASP A 107 -10.76 8.54 -2.18
CA ASP A 107 -11.51 7.36 -1.76
C ASP A 107 -10.87 6.74 -0.50
N PRO A 108 -11.61 6.55 0.60
CA PRO A 108 -11.07 5.98 1.84
C PRO A 108 -10.55 4.55 1.67
N THR A 109 -11.12 3.78 0.74
CA THR A 109 -10.70 2.42 0.41
C THR A 109 -9.31 2.42 -0.21
N LEU A 110 -9.05 3.33 -1.15
CA LEU A 110 -7.73 3.51 -1.75
C LEU A 110 -6.70 3.99 -0.73
N ALA A 111 -7.09 4.90 0.17
CA ALA A 111 -6.22 5.32 1.26
C ALA A 111 -5.86 4.16 2.21
N ALA A 112 -6.80 3.27 2.50
CA ALA A 112 -6.57 2.06 3.28
C ALA A 112 -5.68 1.06 2.53
N LEU A 113 -5.87 0.89 1.22
CA LEU A 113 -5.06 0.01 0.38
C LEU A 113 -3.59 0.45 0.32
N VAL A 114 -3.33 1.77 0.25
CA VAL A 114 -1.97 2.32 0.30
C VAL A 114 -1.31 2.08 1.66
N ARG A 115 -2.06 2.19 2.76
CA ARG A 115 -1.53 1.84 4.10
C ARG A 115 -1.27 0.34 4.21
N LEU A 116 -2.18 -0.48 3.71
CA LEU A 116 -2.05 -1.93 3.69
C LEU A 116 -0.79 -2.34 2.94
N GLU A 117 -0.58 -1.87 1.71
CA GLU A 117 0.62 -2.16 0.91
C GLU A 117 1.92 -1.88 1.69
N ARG A 118 2.01 -0.70 2.33
CA ARG A 118 3.17 -0.34 3.17
C ARG A 118 3.33 -1.27 4.37
N ASN A 119 2.23 -1.58 5.04
CA ASN A 119 2.21 -2.47 6.20
C ASN A 119 2.54 -3.92 5.82
N LEU A 120 2.15 -4.38 4.62
CA LEU A 120 2.47 -5.70 4.08
C LEU A 120 3.96 -5.82 3.74
N ASN A 121 4.57 -4.80 3.14
CA ASN A 121 6.01 -4.78 2.93
C ASN A 121 6.77 -4.79 4.27
N ARG A 122 6.28 -4.03 5.25
CA ARG A 122 6.88 -3.99 6.60
C ARG A 122 6.74 -5.31 7.33
N ILE A 123 5.57 -5.95 7.29
CA ILE A 123 5.34 -7.23 8.00
C ILE A 123 6.16 -8.35 7.38
N ALA A 124 6.35 -8.37 6.05
CA ALA A 124 7.22 -9.34 5.39
C ALA A 124 8.67 -9.23 5.90
N HIS A 125 9.19 -8.01 6.01
CA HIS A 125 10.53 -7.77 6.55
C HIS A 125 10.67 -8.17 8.03
N ILE A 126 9.73 -7.72 8.88
CA ILE A 126 9.75 -8.02 10.31
C ILE A 126 9.60 -9.52 10.57
N THR A 127 8.76 -10.21 9.78
CA THR A 127 8.53 -11.65 9.91
C THR A 127 9.84 -12.42 9.76
N ALA A 128 10.65 -12.10 8.75
CA ALA A 128 11.95 -12.75 8.55
C ALA A 128 12.89 -12.56 9.75
N VAL A 129 12.97 -11.33 10.28
CA VAL A 129 13.81 -11.02 11.43
C VAL A 129 13.33 -11.75 12.70
N VAL A 130 12.03 -11.71 12.98
CA VAL A 130 11.45 -12.40 14.14
C VAL A 130 11.70 -13.90 14.04
N ASP A 131 11.56 -14.48 12.85
CA ASP A 131 11.77 -15.91 12.66
C ASP A 131 13.21 -16.34 12.99
N GLU A 132 14.19 -15.61 12.46
CA GLU A 132 15.61 -15.85 12.75
C GLU A 132 15.92 -15.71 14.24
N GLN A 133 15.37 -14.68 14.90
CA GLN A 133 15.56 -14.43 16.32
C GLN A 133 14.94 -15.53 17.19
N VAL A 134 13.72 -15.96 16.88
CA VAL A 134 13.05 -17.05 17.60
C VAL A 134 13.81 -18.36 17.42
N VAL A 135 14.25 -18.70 16.21
CA VAL A 135 15.06 -19.90 15.96
C VAL A 135 16.38 -19.85 16.74
N GLY A 136 17.08 -18.71 16.72
CA GLY A 136 18.32 -18.51 17.47
C GLY A 136 18.12 -18.66 18.98
N ALA A 137 17.05 -18.07 19.50
CA ALA A 137 16.74 -18.12 20.91
C ALA A 137 16.28 -19.49 21.40
N VAL A 138 15.48 -20.22 20.63
CA VAL A 138 15.12 -21.60 20.95
C VAL A 138 16.38 -22.44 21.14
N ARG A 139 17.38 -22.29 20.28
CA ARG A 139 18.67 -22.99 20.39
C ARG A 139 19.47 -22.55 21.62
N ARG A 140 19.49 -21.24 21.91
CA ARG A 140 20.25 -20.64 23.03
C ARG A 140 19.64 -20.95 24.39
N LEU A 141 18.31 -20.90 24.50
CA LEU A 141 17.54 -20.97 25.74
C LEU A 141 16.94 -22.37 25.98
N ARG A 142 17.61 -23.41 25.47
CA ARG A 142 17.17 -24.80 25.65
C ARG A 142 17.16 -25.16 27.15
N PRO A 143 16.02 -25.64 27.69
CA PRO A 143 15.99 -26.16 29.05
C PRO A 143 16.96 -27.33 29.25
N PRO A 144 17.60 -27.44 30.43
CA PRO A 144 18.65 -28.44 30.67
C PRO A 144 18.14 -29.89 30.69
N HIS A 145 16.84 -30.09 30.93
CA HIS A 145 16.21 -31.41 30.97
C HIS A 145 15.86 -31.96 29.58
N ILE A 146 15.99 -31.17 28.51
CA ILE A 146 15.67 -31.62 27.16
C ILE A 146 16.81 -32.49 26.63
N PRO A 147 16.54 -33.77 26.29
CA PRO A 147 17.57 -34.67 25.79
C PRO A 147 18.12 -34.19 24.44
N ILE A 148 19.42 -34.46 24.20
CA ILE A 148 20.13 -34.09 22.96
C ILE A 148 19.68 -34.96 21.78
N THR A 149 18.97 -36.07 22.04
CA THR A 149 18.41 -36.92 21.00
C THR A 149 17.31 -36.17 20.24
N ARG A 150 17.35 -36.22 18.90
CA ARG A 150 16.38 -35.53 18.02
C ARG A 150 16.29 -34.02 18.28
N LEU A 151 17.43 -33.41 18.59
CA LEU A 151 17.51 -31.99 18.94
C LEU A 151 16.98 -31.07 17.83
N ASN A 152 17.15 -31.44 16.56
CA ASN A 152 16.65 -30.67 15.43
C ASN A 152 15.11 -30.67 15.38
N GLU A 153 14.49 -31.84 15.58
CA GLU A 153 13.03 -31.97 15.66
C GLU A 153 12.49 -31.22 16.87
N ARG A 154 13.14 -31.34 18.03
CA ARG A 154 12.78 -30.62 19.26
C ARG A 154 12.86 -29.11 19.11
N HIS A 155 13.90 -28.59 18.46
CA HIS A 155 13.97 -27.17 18.13
C HIS A 155 12.83 -26.73 17.22
N ARG A 156 12.45 -27.54 16.22
CA ARG A 156 11.31 -27.21 15.35
C ARG A 156 9.99 -27.19 16.12
N GLU A 157 9.73 -28.19 16.96
CA GLU A 157 8.54 -28.23 17.84
C GLU A 157 8.50 -27.03 18.79
N ALA A 158 9.64 -26.64 19.37
CA ALA A 158 9.73 -25.48 20.25
C ALA A 158 9.49 -24.16 19.53
N VAL A 159 10.02 -23.98 18.32
CA VAL A 159 9.71 -22.82 17.47
C VAL A 159 8.20 -22.77 17.16
N GLN A 160 7.59 -23.91 16.82
CA GLN A 160 6.15 -23.98 16.59
C GLN A 160 5.35 -23.68 17.87
N ALA A 161 5.83 -24.11 19.04
CA ALA A 161 5.19 -23.84 20.32
C ALA A 161 5.23 -22.35 20.68
N VAL A 162 6.35 -21.67 20.43
CA VAL A 162 6.45 -20.20 20.57
C VAL A 162 5.41 -19.50 19.68
N ARG A 163 5.28 -19.92 18.42
CA ARG A 163 4.26 -19.38 17.51
C ARG A 163 2.84 -19.67 17.97
N ALA A 164 2.58 -20.89 18.46
CA ALA A 164 1.27 -21.30 18.96
C ALA A 164 0.84 -20.43 20.15
N VAL A 165 1.74 -20.23 21.13
CA VAL A 165 1.50 -19.36 22.29
C VAL A 165 1.24 -17.92 21.84
N LEU A 166 2.04 -17.40 20.91
CA LEU A 166 1.88 -16.03 20.41
C LEU A 166 0.52 -15.79 19.75
N PHE A 167 0.01 -16.78 19.01
CA PHE A 167 -1.24 -16.66 18.26
C PHE A 167 -2.47 -17.20 19.01
N GLY A 168 -2.32 -17.61 20.27
CA GLY A 168 -3.40 -18.21 21.06
C GLY A 168 -3.90 -19.53 20.49
N ILE A 169 -3.04 -20.26 19.78
CA ILE A 169 -3.34 -21.56 19.18
C ILE A 169 -2.94 -22.65 20.19
N PRO A 170 -3.72 -23.74 20.34
CA PRO A 170 -3.32 -24.90 21.11
C PRO A 170 -1.89 -25.38 20.79
N ILE A 171 -1.07 -25.59 21.83
CA ILE A 171 0.32 -26.05 21.71
C ILE A 171 0.37 -27.48 21.14
N SER A 172 -0.70 -28.26 21.31
CA SER A 172 -0.87 -29.56 20.63
C SER A 172 -0.67 -29.49 19.12
N HIS A 173 -0.98 -28.37 18.46
CA HIS A 173 -0.73 -28.19 17.03
C HIS A 173 0.75 -27.93 16.67
N ALA A 174 1.60 -27.62 17.65
CA ALA A 174 3.04 -27.45 17.46
C ALA A 174 3.82 -28.77 17.45
N ARG A 175 3.14 -29.91 17.61
CA ARG A 175 3.78 -31.23 17.64
C ARG A 175 4.00 -31.73 16.22
N ILE A 176 5.24 -32.11 15.91
CA ILE A 176 5.61 -32.74 14.64
C ILE A 176 5.61 -34.27 14.80
N LEU A 177 5.92 -34.77 16.00
CA LEU A 177 5.96 -36.20 16.30
C LEU A 177 4.74 -36.63 17.12
N ASN A 178 3.89 -37.47 16.53
CA ASN A 178 2.65 -37.94 17.18
C ASN A 178 2.87 -38.94 18.31
N ASP A 179 3.91 -39.78 18.25
CA ASP A 179 3.95 -40.92 19.18
C ASP A 179 4.75 -40.67 20.48
N HIS A 180 5.90 -40.00 20.46
CA HIS A 180 6.78 -39.89 21.67
C HIS A 180 7.33 -38.47 21.90
N GLY A 181 6.61 -37.45 21.42
CA GLY A 181 7.01 -36.04 21.55
C GLY A 181 6.85 -35.51 22.98
N SER A 182 7.78 -34.64 23.41
CA SER A 182 7.88 -33.98 24.72
C SER A 182 6.51 -33.59 25.26
N PRO A 183 6.25 -33.76 26.57
CA PRO A 183 5.02 -33.30 27.21
C PRO A 183 4.66 -31.90 26.73
N GLU A 184 3.38 -31.65 26.45
CA GLU A 184 2.88 -30.32 26.05
C GLU A 184 3.34 -29.22 27.03
N GLN A 185 3.43 -29.59 28.31
CA GLN A 185 3.97 -28.75 29.37
C GLN A 185 5.44 -28.33 29.13
N GLU A 186 6.30 -29.22 28.64
CA GLU A 186 7.71 -28.88 28.34
C GLU A 186 7.80 -27.88 27.19
N LEU A 187 7.02 -28.07 26.13
CA LEU A 187 6.96 -27.13 25.01
C LEU A 187 6.40 -25.77 25.47
N ALA A 188 5.41 -25.77 26.35
CA ALA A 188 4.85 -24.56 26.94
C ALA A 188 5.87 -23.82 27.83
N ASP A 189 6.63 -24.56 28.65
CA ASP A 189 7.69 -24.00 29.50
C ASP A 189 8.82 -23.41 28.65
N TRP A 190 9.26 -24.13 27.62
CA TRP A 190 10.30 -23.65 26.70
C TRP A 190 9.85 -22.41 25.93
N ALA A 191 8.62 -22.42 25.41
CA ALA A 191 8.04 -21.26 24.75
C ALA A 191 7.96 -20.04 25.69
N ARG A 192 7.57 -20.24 26.95
CA ARG A 192 7.56 -19.18 27.97
C ARG A 192 8.94 -18.61 28.24
N ILE A 193 9.98 -19.45 28.35
CA ILE A 193 11.37 -18.99 28.53
C ILE A 193 11.82 -18.13 27.36
N VAL A 194 11.54 -18.58 26.13
CA VAL A 194 11.88 -17.82 24.91
C VAL A 194 11.12 -16.50 24.88
N LEU A 195 9.81 -16.50 25.14
CA LEU A 195 9.00 -15.28 25.13
C LEU A 195 9.36 -14.30 26.27
N ALA A 196 10.01 -14.77 27.33
CA ALA A 196 10.52 -13.92 28.42
C ALA A 196 11.85 -13.23 28.09
N ASP A 197 12.53 -13.62 27.00
CA ASP A 197 13.73 -12.93 26.52
C ASP A 197 13.37 -11.52 26.02
N THR A 198 14.01 -10.50 26.59
CA THR A 198 13.68 -9.09 26.33
C THR A 198 13.90 -8.66 24.88
N GLU A 199 14.90 -9.23 24.21
CA GLU A 199 15.21 -8.88 22.82
C GLU A 199 14.11 -9.43 21.89
N ILE A 200 13.72 -10.68 22.13
CA ILE A 200 12.64 -11.34 21.38
C ILE A 200 11.31 -10.66 21.65
N ALA A 201 11.01 -10.36 22.92
CA ALA A 201 9.78 -9.67 23.31
C ALA A 201 9.62 -8.33 22.56
N ARG A 202 10.72 -7.58 22.37
CA ARG A 202 10.71 -6.34 21.58
C ARG A 202 10.35 -6.59 20.11
N HIS A 203 10.99 -7.57 19.47
CA HIS A 203 10.71 -7.91 18.06
C HIS A 203 9.28 -8.43 17.87
N ILE A 204 8.80 -9.25 18.80
CA ILE A 204 7.41 -9.75 18.82
C ILE A 204 6.43 -8.59 19.01
N ALA A 205 6.70 -7.65 19.91
CA ALA A 205 5.83 -6.49 20.12
C ALA A 205 5.72 -5.63 18.84
N GLU A 206 6.84 -5.41 18.15
CA GLU A 206 6.84 -4.71 16.86
C GLU A 206 6.02 -5.46 15.80
N PHE A 207 6.21 -6.77 15.68
CA PHE A 207 5.44 -7.62 14.78
C PHE A 207 3.93 -7.54 15.07
N THR A 208 3.54 -7.69 16.33
CA THR A 208 2.12 -7.65 16.76
C THR A 208 1.50 -6.29 16.47
N ALA A 209 2.24 -5.19 16.65
CA ALA A 209 1.77 -3.85 16.33
C ALA A 209 1.52 -3.68 14.82
N VAL A 210 2.44 -4.14 13.97
CA VAL A 210 2.28 -4.09 12.51
C VAL A 210 1.15 -5.00 12.04
N ARG A 211 1.05 -6.23 12.57
CA ARG A 211 -0.05 -7.14 12.29
C ARG A 211 -1.41 -6.53 12.63
N THR A 212 -1.52 -5.90 13.80
CA THR A 212 -2.75 -5.20 14.21
C THR A 212 -3.11 -4.06 13.26
N ALA A 213 -2.12 -3.36 12.71
CA ALA A 213 -2.34 -2.34 11.68
C ALA A 213 -2.83 -2.95 10.36
N VAL A 214 -2.24 -4.07 9.92
CA VAL A 214 -2.71 -4.84 8.76
C VAL A 214 -4.16 -5.28 8.93
N ASP A 215 -4.50 -5.89 10.07
CA ASP A 215 -5.86 -6.36 10.36
C ASP A 215 -6.87 -5.22 10.33
N ARG A 216 -6.49 -4.04 10.84
CA ARG A 216 -7.32 -2.83 10.81
C ARG A 216 -7.54 -2.32 9.37
N ASP A 217 -6.49 -2.28 8.55
CA ASP A 217 -6.61 -1.83 7.16
C ASP A 217 -7.42 -2.83 6.32
N VAL A 218 -7.23 -4.13 6.52
CA VAL A 218 -8.05 -5.20 5.90
C VAL A 218 -9.52 -5.03 6.27
N LEU A 219 -9.82 -4.81 7.55
CA LEU A 219 -11.20 -4.56 8.01
C LEU A 219 -11.79 -3.30 7.38
N ALA A 220 -11.03 -2.20 7.34
CA ALA A 220 -11.49 -0.94 6.73
C ALA A 220 -11.79 -1.11 5.24
N ILE A 221 -10.96 -1.85 4.50
CA ILE A 221 -11.20 -2.16 3.08
C ILE A 221 -12.44 -3.04 2.92
N SER A 222 -12.57 -4.10 3.73
CA SER A 222 -13.71 -5.01 3.71
C SER A 222 -15.04 -4.27 3.95
N THR A 223 -15.09 -3.41 4.98
CA THR A 223 -16.29 -2.59 5.27
C THR A 223 -16.60 -1.63 4.13
N ALA A 224 -15.61 -0.91 3.59
CA ALA A 224 -15.82 0.03 2.51
C ALA A 224 -16.24 -0.64 1.19
N LEU A 225 -15.74 -1.85 0.90
CA LEU A 225 -16.17 -2.63 -0.25
C LEU A 225 -17.61 -3.13 -0.09
N ALA A 226 -18.00 -3.55 1.11
CA ALA A 226 -19.38 -3.99 1.41
C ALA A 226 -20.39 -2.84 1.32
N ASP A 227 -20.05 -1.64 1.81
CA ASP A 227 -20.92 -0.46 1.74
C ASP A 227 -21.21 -0.02 0.30
N ASN A 228 -20.24 -0.20 -0.61
CA ASN A 228 -20.43 0.08 -2.03
C ASN A 228 -21.41 -0.89 -2.73
N ASP A 229 -21.62 -2.10 -2.19
CA ASP A 229 -22.62 -3.05 -2.71
C ASP A 229 -24.04 -2.72 -2.22
N GLY A 230 -24.16 -2.08 -1.05
CA GLY A 230 -25.45 -1.63 -0.50
C GLY A 230 -26.07 -0.43 -1.23
N LEU A 231 -25.27 0.32 -2.01
CA LEU A 231 -25.70 1.41 -2.88
C LEU A 231 -26.04 0.93 -4.31
N GLY A 232 -26.31 -0.36 -4.46
CA GLY A 232 -26.66 -1.02 -5.71
C GLY A 232 -27.61 -0.19 -6.60
N LEU A 233 -27.09 0.09 -7.80
CA LEU A 233 -27.84 0.15 -9.05
C LEU A 233 -28.94 -0.93 -9.11
#